data_AF-A0A421JUY3-F1
#
_entry.id   AF-A0A421JUY3-F1
#
_cell.length_a   1.000
_cell.length_b   1.000
_cell.length_c   1.000
_cell.angle_alpha   90.00
_cell.angle_beta   90.00
_cell.angle_gamma   90.00
#
_symmetry.space_group_name_H-M   'P 1'
#
loop_
_entity.id
_entity.type
_entity.pdbx_description
1 polymer ?
#
loop_
_entity_poly.entity_id
_entity_poly.type
_entity_poly.pdbx_seq_one_letter_code
_entity_poly.pdbx_strand_id
1 'polypeptide(L)'
;MSKKIREDHLHKGSNVSPYEALVAGSISGAVARAVTAPLDTIKIRLQLGPEGYKQRKPAFTIVKNLIRNEGVVALWKGNVPAEILYILYGGVQFTSYSVLNKWLSKHGNLNAHTHALIVGGGAGVASTLVTYPFDLLRTRLVANSERNLLSMTGTIKNIIKQDGLVGIFTGVRPAMLSVTSTTALMFWSYELARDFANDYKHIPFIEGFCGFLAGATAKGITFPLDTLRKRCQMYPVSHGKDQLASSFTIFKNIIIQEGVFGLYKGFGVSILKTAPTSAISLFMYEYTLTALKKTNSNLVI
;
A
#
# COMPACT_ATOMS: atom_id res chain seq x y z
N MET A 1 5.40 12.57 -43.59
CA MET A 1 4.67 12.02 -42.42
C MET A 1 5.65 11.96 -41.25
N SER A 2 5.76 13.06 -40.49
CA SER A 2 6.74 13.20 -39.41
C SER A 2 6.33 12.32 -38.22
N LYS A 3 7.19 11.37 -37.83
CA LYS A 3 7.04 10.61 -36.58
C LYS A 3 7.09 11.64 -35.44
N LYS A 4 5.94 11.90 -34.82
CA LYS A 4 5.84 12.66 -33.58
C LYS A 4 6.62 11.86 -32.51
N ILE A 5 7.88 12.20 -32.30
CA ILE A 5 8.72 11.63 -31.24
C ILE A 5 7.96 11.93 -29.95
N ARG A 6 7.49 10.89 -29.26
CA ARG A 6 6.86 11.03 -27.94
C ARG A 6 7.92 11.62 -27.02
N GLU A 7 7.71 12.84 -26.56
CA GLU A 7 8.61 13.48 -25.60
C GLU A 7 8.59 12.66 -24.31
N ASP A 8 9.65 11.90 -24.08
CA ASP A 8 9.83 11.15 -22.85
C ASP A 8 10.33 12.11 -21.76
N HIS A 9 9.40 12.53 -20.90
CA HIS A 9 9.67 13.45 -19.80
C HIS A 9 10.30 12.79 -18.56
N LEU A 10 10.51 11.46 -18.57
CA LEU A 10 11.19 10.73 -17.50
C LEU A 10 12.70 10.64 -17.70
N HIS A 11 13.23 11.19 -18.79
CA HIS A 11 14.68 11.27 -18.99
C HIS A 11 15.37 12.22 -17.99
N LYS A 12 16.57 11.81 -17.61
CA LYS A 12 17.50 12.60 -16.78
C LYS A 12 17.79 13.93 -17.49
N GLY A 13 17.36 15.05 -16.91
CA GLY A 13 17.53 16.39 -17.48
C GLY A 13 16.26 17.07 -17.99
N SER A 14 15.07 16.47 -17.81
CA SER A 14 13.80 17.16 -18.09
C SER A 14 13.54 18.28 -17.08
N ASN A 15 13.35 19.51 -17.58
CA ASN A 15 12.88 20.62 -16.76
C ASN A 15 11.39 20.42 -16.47
N VAL A 16 11.10 19.81 -15.32
CA VAL A 16 9.74 19.70 -14.77
C VAL A 16 9.71 20.52 -13.49
N SER A 17 8.80 21.50 -13.43
CA SER A 17 8.66 22.33 -12.24
C SER A 17 8.11 21.51 -11.05
N PRO A 18 8.47 21.82 -9.78
CA PRO A 18 7.94 21.11 -8.62
C PRO A 18 6.40 21.05 -8.58
N TYR A 19 5.70 22.10 -9.06
CA TYR A 19 4.24 22.09 -9.13
C TYR A 19 3.71 21.12 -10.19
N GLU A 20 4.37 21.02 -11.35
CA GLU A 20 3.98 20.10 -12.43
C GLU A 20 4.18 18.65 -11.99
N ALA A 21 5.32 18.37 -11.34
CA ALA A 21 5.62 17.06 -10.76
C ALA A 21 4.61 16.69 -9.67
N LEU A 22 4.21 17.64 -8.82
CA LEU A 22 3.22 17.40 -7.76
C LEU A 22 1.83 17.08 -8.34
N VAL A 23 1.36 17.86 -9.31
CA VAL A 23 0.04 17.67 -9.94
C VAL A 23 0.02 16.38 -10.75
N ALA A 24 1.02 16.15 -11.61
CA ALA A 24 1.14 14.92 -12.39
C ALA A 24 1.31 13.69 -11.50
N GLY A 25 2.12 13.79 -10.45
CA GLY A 25 2.30 12.74 -9.44
C GLY A 25 1.00 12.40 -8.72
N SER A 26 0.23 13.41 -8.31
CA SER A 26 -1.03 13.22 -7.59
C SER A 26 -2.12 12.60 -8.47
N ILE A 27 -2.30 13.11 -9.69
CA ILE A 27 -3.28 12.59 -10.65
C ILE A 27 -2.93 11.17 -11.07
N SER A 28 -1.66 10.92 -11.42
CA SER A 28 -1.21 9.59 -11.84
C SER A 28 -1.38 8.56 -10.74
N GLY A 29 -1.02 8.91 -9.50
CA GLY A 29 -1.27 8.09 -8.32
C GLY A 29 -2.76 7.78 -8.15
N ALA A 30 -3.62 8.80 -8.07
CA ALA A 30 -5.05 8.62 -7.85
C ALA A 30 -5.71 7.74 -8.93
N VAL A 31 -5.38 7.95 -10.21
CA VAL A 31 -5.92 7.14 -11.31
C VAL A 31 -5.41 5.71 -11.26
N ALA A 32 -4.10 5.50 -11.08
CA ALA A 32 -3.53 4.16 -10.97
C ALA A 32 -4.16 3.36 -9.82
N ARG A 33 -4.42 4.03 -8.69
CA ARG A 33 -5.13 3.43 -7.55
C ARG A 33 -6.58 3.10 -7.87
N ALA A 34 -7.34 4.04 -8.41
CA ALA A 34 -8.73 3.82 -8.76
C ALA A 34 -8.92 2.64 -9.73
N VAL A 35 -8.03 2.51 -10.72
CA VAL A 35 -8.06 1.41 -11.69
C VAL A 35 -7.64 0.07 -11.07
N THR A 36 -6.65 0.08 -10.16
CA THR A 36 -6.14 -1.15 -9.52
C THR A 36 -6.85 -1.51 -8.21
N ALA A 37 -7.78 -0.69 -7.73
CA ALA A 37 -8.57 -0.92 -6.52
C ALA A 37 -9.28 -2.28 -6.47
N PRO A 38 -9.85 -2.81 -7.58
CA PRO A 38 -10.43 -4.15 -7.60
C PRO A 38 -9.46 -5.24 -7.13
N LEU A 39 -8.18 -5.16 -7.52
CA LEU A 39 -7.16 -6.15 -7.11
C LEU A 39 -6.87 -6.07 -5.62
N ASP A 40 -6.90 -4.88 -5.03
CA ASP A 40 -6.74 -4.73 -3.58
C ASP A 40 -7.94 -5.31 -2.82
N THR A 41 -9.16 -5.08 -3.30
CA THR A 41 -10.39 -5.64 -2.71
C THR A 41 -10.33 -7.17 -2.73
N ILE A 42 -9.93 -7.76 -3.86
CA ILE A 42 -9.75 -9.21 -4.00
C ILE A 42 -8.65 -9.72 -3.06
N LYS A 43 -7.50 -9.03 -2.97
CA LYS A 43 -6.41 -9.38 -2.04
C LYS A 43 -6.92 -9.41 -0.60
N ILE A 44 -7.61 -8.37 -0.15
CA ILE A 44 -8.12 -8.29 1.23
C ILE A 44 -9.15 -9.39 1.48
N ARG A 45 -10.10 -9.62 0.56
CA ARG A 45 -11.07 -10.72 0.67
C ARG A 45 -10.40 -12.10 0.77
N LEU A 46 -9.30 -12.32 0.04
CA LEU A 46 -8.51 -13.55 0.14
C LEU A 46 -7.83 -13.67 1.51
N GLN A 47 -7.23 -12.59 2.02
CA GLN A 47 -6.56 -12.57 3.33
C GLN A 47 -7.53 -12.81 4.49
N LEU A 48 -8.76 -12.32 4.35
CA LEU A 48 -9.87 -12.50 5.32
C LEU A 48 -10.73 -13.73 5.07
N GLY A 49 -10.45 -14.50 4.01
CA GLY A 49 -11.22 -15.69 3.65
C GLY A 49 -11.18 -16.77 4.74
N PRO A 50 -12.16 -17.68 4.76
CA PRO A 50 -12.42 -18.60 5.87
C PRO A 50 -11.21 -19.42 6.33
N GLU A 51 -11.24 -19.75 7.61
CA GLU A 51 -10.23 -20.56 8.28
C GLU A 51 -10.35 -22.03 7.86
N GLY A 52 -9.22 -22.69 7.64
CA GLY A 52 -9.15 -24.08 7.19
C GLY A 52 -8.64 -24.25 5.75
N TYR A 53 -7.67 -25.16 5.57
CA TYR A 53 -7.09 -25.48 4.26
C TYR A 53 -8.14 -25.94 3.23
N LYS A 54 -9.08 -26.80 3.62
CA LYS A 54 -10.14 -27.34 2.75
C LYS A 54 -11.18 -26.30 2.33
N GLN A 55 -11.30 -25.18 3.06
CA GLN A 55 -12.28 -24.13 2.81
C GLN A 55 -11.72 -23.00 1.93
N ARG A 56 -10.45 -23.11 1.49
CA ARG A 56 -9.82 -22.12 0.62
C ARG A 56 -10.54 -22.05 -0.71
N LYS A 57 -11.09 -20.87 -1.00
CA LYS A 57 -11.69 -20.55 -2.30
C LYS A 57 -10.64 -19.92 -3.21
N PRO A 58 -10.55 -20.32 -4.49
CA PRO A 58 -9.67 -19.64 -5.43
C PRO A 58 -10.15 -18.20 -5.67
N ALA A 59 -9.24 -17.33 -6.10
CA ALA A 59 -9.53 -15.91 -6.34
C ALA A 59 -10.74 -15.70 -7.26
N PHE A 60 -10.87 -16.52 -8.31
CA PHE A 60 -12.00 -16.48 -9.23
C PHE A 60 -13.36 -16.71 -8.54
N THR A 61 -13.43 -17.66 -7.60
CA THR A 61 -14.67 -17.92 -6.84
C THR A 61 -15.01 -16.73 -5.95
N ILE A 62 -14.02 -16.06 -5.37
CA ILE A 62 -14.25 -14.85 -4.57
C ILE A 62 -14.77 -13.72 -5.46
N VAL A 63 -14.17 -13.49 -6.63
CA VAL A 63 -14.64 -12.49 -7.59
C VAL A 63 -16.07 -12.77 -8.04
N LYS A 64 -16.37 -14.03 -8.41
CA LYS A 64 -17.71 -14.45 -8.82
C LYS A 64 -18.75 -14.21 -7.72
N ASN A 65 -18.42 -14.56 -6.47
CA ASN A 65 -19.32 -14.36 -5.33
C ASN A 65 -19.49 -12.87 -5.00
N LEU A 66 -18.42 -12.09 -5.08
CA LEU A 66 -18.47 -10.64 -4.85
C LEU A 66 -19.41 -9.96 -5.85
N ILE A 67 -19.25 -10.25 -7.14
CA ILE A 67 -20.07 -9.66 -8.20
C ILE A 67 -21.54 -10.11 -8.07
N ARG A 68 -21.78 -11.41 -7.82
CA ARG A 68 -23.14 -11.96 -7.72
C ARG A 68 -23.89 -11.50 -6.47
N ASN A 69 -23.21 -11.50 -5.32
CA ASN A 69 -23.85 -11.28 -4.03
C ASN A 69 -23.86 -9.79 -3.67
N GLU A 70 -22.82 -9.03 -4.00
CA GLU A 70 -22.64 -7.64 -3.56
C GLU A 70 -22.74 -6.62 -4.69
N GLY A 71 -22.65 -7.08 -5.95
CA GLY A 71 -22.68 -6.24 -7.15
C GLY A 71 -21.29 -5.84 -7.65
N VAL A 72 -21.23 -5.30 -8.87
CA VAL A 72 -19.96 -4.92 -9.53
C VAL A 72 -19.22 -3.80 -8.78
N VAL A 73 -19.96 -2.85 -8.23
CA VAL A 73 -19.39 -1.71 -7.46
C VAL A 73 -18.68 -2.19 -6.19
N ALA A 74 -18.97 -3.39 -5.70
CA ALA A 74 -18.31 -3.97 -4.53
C ALA A 74 -16.80 -4.16 -4.73
N LEU A 75 -16.31 -4.24 -5.98
CA LEU A 75 -14.88 -4.28 -6.31
C LEU A 75 -14.14 -3.01 -5.85
N TRP A 76 -14.83 -1.87 -5.69
CA TRP A 76 -14.27 -0.61 -5.22
C TRP A 76 -14.60 -0.31 -3.75
N LYS A 77 -15.12 -1.29 -2.98
CA LYS A 77 -15.32 -1.12 -1.53
C LYS A 77 -14.02 -0.70 -0.85
N GLY A 78 -14.12 0.31 0.01
CA GLY A 78 -12.96 0.85 0.71
C GLY A 78 -11.99 1.67 -0.15
N ASN A 79 -12.31 1.99 -1.42
CA ASN A 79 -11.41 2.82 -2.24
C ASN A 79 -11.28 4.24 -1.68
N VAL A 80 -12.38 4.86 -1.23
CA VAL A 80 -12.36 6.22 -0.66
C VAL A 80 -11.42 6.34 0.55
N PRO A 81 -11.53 5.52 1.61
CA PRO A 81 -10.56 5.57 2.70
C PRO A 81 -9.16 5.17 2.26
N ALA A 82 -9.01 4.32 1.23
CA ALA A 82 -7.69 4.04 0.66
C ALA A 82 -7.07 5.31 0.06
N GLU A 83 -7.77 6.05 -0.80
CA GLU A 83 -7.22 7.29 -1.37
C GLU A 83 -6.79 8.29 -0.29
N ILE A 84 -7.66 8.53 0.71
CA ILE A 84 -7.36 9.43 1.83
C ILE A 84 -6.11 8.95 2.59
N LEU A 85 -6.02 7.65 2.89
CA LEU A 85 -4.85 7.04 3.54
C LEU A 85 -3.57 7.39 2.79
N TYR A 86 -3.52 7.22 1.47
CA TYR A 86 -2.28 7.42 0.73
C TYR A 86 -1.87 8.88 0.62
N ILE A 87 -2.82 9.79 0.43
CA ILE A 87 -2.54 11.23 0.42
C ILE A 87 -1.96 11.66 1.77
N LEU A 88 -2.58 11.25 2.87
CA LEU A 88 -2.10 11.55 4.22
C LEU A 88 -0.76 10.87 4.52
N TYR A 89 -0.58 9.62 4.07
CA TYR A 89 0.65 8.87 4.29
C TYR A 89 1.84 9.59 3.68
N GLY A 90 1.73 10.01 2.41
CA GLY A 90 2.79 10.76 1.74
C GLY A 90 3.13 12.06 2.47
N GLY A 91 2.12 12.88 2.78
CA GLY A 91 2.33 14.16 3.47
C GLY A 91 2.98 14.02 4.85
N VAL A 92 2.47 13.09 5.67
CA VAL A 92 3.00 12.84 7.02
C VAL A 92 4.39 12.22 6.94
N GLN A 93 4.65 11.34 5.98
CA GLN A 93 5.94 10.67 5.84
C GLN A 93 7.04 11.66 5.50
N PHE A 94 6.85 12.51 4.49
CA PHE A 94 7.87 13.50 4.11
C PHE A 94 8.06 14.57 5.18
N THR A 95 6.97 15.02 5.83
CA THR A 95 7.06 15.99 6.91
C THR A 95 7.79 15.40 8.12
N SER A 96 7.41 14.20 8.56
CA SER A 96 8.04 13.52 9.70
C SER A 96 9.50 13.20 9.40
N TYR A 97 9.80 12.73 8.19
CA TYR A 97 11.17 12.49 7.74
C TYR A 97 12.00 13.78 7.82
N SER A 98 11.48 14.90 7.29
CA SER A 98 12.20 16.19 7.30
C SER A 98 12.46 16.70 8.71
N VAL A 99 11.47 16.61 9.61
CA VAL A 99 11.59 17.03 11.01
C VAL A 99 12.59 16.15 11.77
N LEU A 100 12.45 14.82 11.68
CA LEU A 100 13.36 13.87 12.34
C LEU A 100 14.78 13.99 11.81
N ASN A 101 14.95 14.14 10.50
CA ASN A 101 16.27 14.31 9.87
C ASN A 101 16.96 15.56 10.41
N LYS A 102 16.27 16.72 10.40
CA LYS A 102 16.81 17.99 10.91
C LYS A 102 17.15 17.92 12.40
N TRP A 103 16.29 17.27 13.19
CA TRP A 103 16.51 17.13 14.63
C TRP A 103 17.71 16.23 14.92
N LEU A 104 17.79 15.07 14.26
CA LEU A 104 18.84 14.07 14.50
C LEU A 104 20.21 14.55 13.98
N SER A 105 20.26 15.22 12.82
CA SER A 105 21.50 15.82 12.31
C SER A 105 22.06 16.92 13.20
N LYS A 106 21.20 17.56 14.02
CA LYS A 106 21.62 18.61 14.97
C LYS A 106 22.08 18.06 16.32
N HIS A 107 21.54 16.92 16.76
CA HIS A 107 21.74 16.41 18.12
C HIS A 107 22.47 15.06 18.20
N GLY A 108 22.74 14.41 17.08
CA GLY A 108 23.39 13.10 17.04
C GLY A 108 24.48 13.02 15.97
N ASN A 109 25.64 12.49 16.35
CA ASN A 109 26.66 12.05 15.39
C ASN A 109 26.51 10.54 15.20
N LEU A 110 25.54 10.14 14.39
CA LEU A 110 25.26 8.74 14.08
C LEU A 110 25.82 8.36 12.71
N ASN A 111 26.19 7.09 12.55
CA ASN A 111 26.55 6.54 11.24
C ASN A 111 25.38 6.72 10.25
N ALA A 112 25.70 6.93 8.98
CA ALA A 112 24.71 7.21 7.93
C ALA A 112 23.58 6.16 7.87
N HIS A 113 23.90 4.88 8.01
CA HIS A 113 22.92 3.79 8.01
C HIS A 113 21.97 3.84 9.22
N THR A 114 22.49 4.08 10.42
CA THR A 114 21.68 4.18 11.64
C THR A 114 20.79 5.42 11.62
N HIS A 115 21.34 6.54 11.13
CA HIS A 115 20.58 7.78 10.93
C HIS A 115 19.41 7.56 9.97
N ALA A 116 19.67 6.97 8.80
CA ALA A 116 18.64 6.67 7.80
C ALA A 116 17.56 5.72 8.34
N LEU A 117 17.95 4.72 9.13
CA LEU A 117 17.03 3.76 9.75
C LEU A 117 16.11 4.43 10.78
N ILE A 118 16.65 5.28 11.66
CA ILE A 118 15.85 5.98 12.69
C ILE A 118 14.89 6.98 12.04
N VAL A 119 15.38 7.80 11.10
CA VAL A 119 14.57 8.81 10.43
C VAL A 119 13.50 8.14 9.57
N GLY A 120 13.88 7.16 8.75
CA GLY A 120 12.95 6.42 7.88
C GLY A 120 11.94 5.60 8.67
N GLY A 121 12.38 4.86 9.68
CA GLY A 121 11.53 4.06 10.54
C GLY A 121 10.58 4.91 11.38
N GLY A 122 11.09 5.99 11.99
CA GLY A 122 10.29 6.94 12.77
C GLY A 122 9.22 7.64 11.91
N ALA A 123 9.60 8.10 10.71
CA ALA A 123 8.65 8.69 9.76
C ALA A 123 7.58 7.68 9.30
N GLY A 124 7.98 6.43 9.05
CA GLY A 124 7.05 5.35 8.67
C GLY A 124 6.06 5.01 9.78
N VAL A 125 6.50 4.96 11.03
CA VAL A 125 5.65 4.75 12.21
C VAL A 125 4.68 5.90 12.41
N ALA A 126 5.16 7.15 12.40
CA ALA A 126 4.32 8.33 12.55
C ALA A 126 3.22 8.39 11.48
N SER A 127 3.59 8.14 10.22
CA SER A 127 2.66 8.09 9.09
C SER A 127 1.64 6.98 9.24
N THR A 128 2.07 5.80 9.71
CA THR A 128 1.17 4.67 9.94
C THR A 128 0.17 4.98 11.05
N LEU A 129 0.57 5.65 12.13
CA LEU A 129 -0.33 6.02 13.23
C LEU A 129 -1.41 6.99 12.78
N VAL A 130 -1.04 8.05 12.05
CA VAL A 130 -2.01 9.05 11.56
C VAL A 130 -2.98 8.43 10.56
N THR A 131 -2.49 7.53 9.70
CA THR A 131 -3.29 6.94 8.63
C THR A 131 -4.02 5.66 9.03
N TYR A 132 -3.75 5.13 10.23
CA TYR A 132 -4.30 3.87 10.71
C TYR A 132 -5.84 3.77 10.66
N PRO A 133 -6.60 4.82 11.07
CA PRO A 133 -8.07 4.77 11.02
C PRO A 133 -8.60 4.46 9.62
N PHE A 134 -7.99 5.03 8.58
CA PHE A 134 -8.39 4.81 7.20
C PHE A 134 -8.02 3.40 6.71
N ASP A 135 -6.90 2.85 7.16
CA ASP A 135 -6.55 1.46 6.84
C ASP A 135 -7.52 0.47 7.47
N LEU A 136 -7.92 0.70 8.74
CA LEU A 136 -8.92 -0.11 9.42
C LEU A 136 -10.27 -0.03 8.70
N LEU A 137 -10.72 1.17 8.36
CA LEU A 137 -11.99 1.40 7.66
C LEU A 137 -12.01 0.72 6.30
N ARG A 138 -10.92 0.85 5.54
CA ARG A 138 -10.75 0.15 4.27
C ARG A 138 -10.95 -1.36 4.45
N THR A 139 -10.25 -1.97 5.40
CA THR A 139 -10.35 -3.42 5.62
C THR A 139 -11.76 -3.83 6.05
N ARG A 140 -12.41 -3.10 6.98
CA ARG A 140 -13.76 -3.43 7.46
C ARG A 140 -14.83 -3.24 6.37
N LEU A 141 -14.71 -2.21 5.54
CA LEU A 141 -15.61 -1.98 4.40
C LEU A 141 -15.47 -3.07 3.33
N VAL A 142 -14.23 -3.52 3.05
CA VAL A 142 -13.99 -4.64 2.13
C VAL A 142 -14.45 -5.97 2.73
N ALA A 143 -14.37 -6.16 4.04
CA ALA A 143 -14.86 -7.37 4.69
C ALA A 143 -16.38 -7.47 4.71
N ASN A 144 -17.09 -6.35 4.70
CA ASN A 144 -18.56 -6.35 4.76
C ASN A 144 -19.16 -6.97 3.49
N SER A 145 -19.87 -8.07 3.65
CA SER A 145 -20.53 -8.82 2.58
C SER A 145 -21.95 -8.32 2.25
N GLU A 146 -22.44 -7.28 2.93
CA GLU A 146 -23.72 -6.67 2.64
C GLU A 146 -23.72 -5.94 1.28
N ARG A 147 -24.86 -5.96 0.58
CA ARG A 147 -25.06 -5.20 -0.67
C ARG A 147 -25.03 -3.70 -0.47
N ASN A 148 -25.45 -3.23 0.71
CA ASN A 148 -25.41 -1.81 1.03
C ASN A 148 -23.95 -1.39 1.18
N LEU A 149 -23.49 -0.49 0.31
CA LEU A 149 -22.23 0.20 0.49
C LEU A 149 -22.37 1.03 1.77
N LEU A 150 -21.91 0.50 2.90
CA LEU A 150 -21.89 1.26 4.13
C LEU A 150 -21.12 2.53 3.89
N SER A 151 -21.74 3.65 4.24
CA SER A 151 -21.03 4.92 4.32
C SER A 151 -19.89 4.79 5.32
N MET A 152 -18.72 5.32 4.96
CA MET A 152 -17.53 5.35 5.82
C MET A 152 -17.87 5.88 7.23
N THR A 153 -18.77 6.86 7.31
CA THR A 153 -19.24 7.43 8.59
C THR A 153 -20.07 6.45 9.41
N GLY A 154 -20.89 5.62 8.76
CA GLY A 154 -21.67 4.56 9.41
C GLY A 154 -20.75 3.49 10.01
N THR A 155 -19.72 3.08 9.28
CA THR A 155 -18.73 2.13 9.79
C THR A 155 -17.97 2.72 10.99
N ILE A 156 -17.49 3.96 10.94
CA ILE A 156 -16.84 4.62 12.08
C ILE A 156 -17.77 4.65 13.30
N LYS A 157 -19.03 5.06 13.11
CA LYS A 157 -20.02 5.13 14.19
C LYS A 157 -20.27 3.77 14.83
N ASN A 158 -20.34 2.71 14.02
CA ASN A 158 -20.51 1.34 14.51
C ASN A 158 -19.28 0.87 15.30
N ILE A 159 -18.06 1.18 14.83
CA ILE A 159 -16.83 0.86 15.55
C ILE A 159 -16.82 1.54 16.92
N ILE A 160 -17.08 2.85 16.95
CA ILE A 160 -17.07 3.63 18.21
C ILE A 160 -18.14 3.10 19.18
N LYS A 161 -19.31 2.71 18.67
CA LYS A 161 -20.40 2.17 19.49
C LYS A 161 -20.09 0.79 20.08
N GLN A 162 -19.34 -0.06 19.37
CA GLN A 162 -19.05 -1.44 19.78
C GLN A 162 -17.72 -1.60 20.53
N ASP A 163 -16.66 -1.01 19.99
CA ASP A 163 -15.26 -1.20 20.43
C ASP A 163 -14.68 0.07 21.09
N GLY A 164 -15.43 1.18 21.13
CA GLY A 164 -14.94 2.49 21.59
C GLY A 164 -13.88 3.11 20.68
N LEU A 165 -13.20 4.16 21.16
CA LEU A 165 -12.13 4.84 20.42
C LEU A 165 -10.88 3.95 20.24
N VAL A 166 -10.62 3.05 21.19
CA VAL A 166 -9.51 2.08 21.12
C VAL A 166 -9.72 1.11 19.95
N GLY A 167 -10.98 0.81 19.61
CA GLY A 167 -11.36 0.00 18.45
C GLY A 167 -10.81 0.50 17.11
N ILE A 168 -10.58 1.80 16.98
CA ILE A 168 -10.04 2.41 15.76
C ILE A 168 -8.56 2.01 15.55
N PHE A 169 -7.85 1.63 16.62
CA PHE A 169 -6.43 1.26 16.60
C PHE A 169 -6.19 -0.25 16.75
N THR A 170 -7.23 -1.07 16.62
CA THR A 170 -7.12 -2.54 16.69
C THR A 170 -6.25 -3.08 15.57
N GLY A 171 -5.16 -3.77 15.92
CA GLY A 171 -4.19 -4.31 14.96
C GLY A 171 -3.05 -3.35 14.58
N VAL A 172 -2.92 -2.20 15.25
CA VAL A 172 -1.89 -1.19 14.94
C VAL A 172 -0.46 -1.72 15.12
N ARG A 173 -0.24 -2.62 16.09
CA ARG A 173 1.09 -3.20 16.37
C ARG A 173 1.62 -4.05 15.21
N PRO A 174 0.92 -5.10 14.74
CA PRO A 174 1.38 -5.85 13.56
C PRO A 174 1.40 -4.97 12.31
N ALA A 175 0.58 -3.91 12.24
CA ALA A 175 0.64 -2.94 11.16
C ALA A 175 1.95 -2.15 11.12
N MET A 176 2.38 -1.60 12.25
CA MET A 176 3.65 -0.89 12.36
C MET A 176 4.83 -1.79 12.04
N LEU A 177 4.83 -3.02 12.56
CA LEU A 177 5.87 -4.00 12.24
C LEU A 177 5.90 -4.33 10.74
N SER A 178 4.75 -4.62 10.13
CA SER A 178 4.63 -4.85 8.68
C SER A 178 5.19 -3.68 7.88
N VAL A 179 4.80 -2.43 8.18
CA VAL A 179 5.22 -1.25 7.42
C VAL A 179 6.72 -0.99 7.57
N THR A 180 7.24 -1.03 8.79
CA THR A 180 8.66 -0.82 9.06
C THR A 180 9.52 -1.89 8.38
N SER A 181 9.15 -3.17 8.52
CA SER A 181 9.86 -4.27 7.86
C SER A 181 9.77 -4.18 6.33
N THR A 182 8.61 -3.82 5.78
CA THR A 182 8.43 -3.70 4.32
C THR A 182 9.31 -2.60 3.76
N THR A 183 9.36 -1.45 4.43
CA THR A 183 10.17 -0.32 3.99
C THR A 183 11.65 -0.66 4.06
N ALA A 184 12.11 -1.23 5.17
CA ALA A 184 13.51 -1.65 5.34
C ALA A 184 13.94 -2.68 4.28
N LEU A 185 13.14 -3.73 4.07
CA LEU A 185 13.44 -4.78 3.10
C LEU A 185 13.34 -4.28 1.65
N MET A 186 12.46 -3.33 1.36
CA MET A 186 12.37 -2.71 0.04
C MET A 186 13.65 -1.94 -0.29
N PHE A 187 14.15 -1.11 0.62
CA PHE A 187 15.40 -0.37 0.42
C PHE A 187 16.59 -1.32 0.26
N TRP A 188 16.74 -2.30 1.16
CA TRP A 188 17.81 -3.29 1.08
C TRP A 188 17.75 -4.10 -0.24
N SER A 189 16.56 -4.58 -0.61
CA SER A 189 16.40 -5.33 -1.87
C SER A 189 16.67 -4.44 -3.10
N TYR A 190 16.30 -3.16 -3.03
CA TYR A 190 16.53 -2.21 -4.12
C TYR A 190 18.01 -1.88 -4.30
N GLU A 191 18.77 -1.69 -3.21
CA GLU A 191 20.21 -1.46 -3.26
C GLU A 191 20.93 -2.65 -3.91
N LEU A 192 20.66 -3.87 -3.44
CA LEU A 192 21.20 -5.09 -4.04
C LEU A 192 20.83 -5.23 -5.52
N ALA A 193 19.57 -4.95 -5.86
CA ALA A 193 19.07 -5.06 -7.22
C ALA A 193 19.70 -3.99 -8.14
N ARG A 194 19.99 -2.80 -7.61
CA ARG A 194 20.67 -1.72 -8.32
C ARG A 194 22.15 -2.02 -8.54
N ASP A 195 22.83 -2.58 -7.54
CA ASP A 195 24.22 -3.01 -7.67
C ASP A 195 24.35 -4.08 -8.76
N PHE A 196 23.48 -5.09 -8.73
CA PHE A 196 23.42 -6.10 -9.79
C PHE A 196 23.05 -5.50 -11.16
N ALA A 197 22.09 -4.57 -11.22
CA ALA A 197 21.71 -3.92 -12.47
C ALA A 197 22.84 -3.07 -13.07
N ASN A 198 23.75 -2.52 -12.23
CA ASN A 198 24.88 -1.74 -12.71
C ASN A 198 25.85 -2.57 -13.57
N ASP A 199 25.99 -3.86 -13.28
CA ASP A 199 26.85 -4.78 -14.04
C ASP A 199 26.25 -5.13 -15.42
N TYR A 200 24.93 -5.01 -15.57
CA TYR A 200 24.19 -5.43 -16.77
C TYR A 200 23.47 -4.27 -17.50
N LYS A 201 23.98 -3.04 -17.38
CA LYS A 201 23.39 -1.83 -18.00
C LYS A 201 23.14 -1.91 -19.52
N HIS A 202 23.78 -2.85 -20.21
CA HIS A 202 23.62 -3.07 -21.65
C HIS A 202 22.26 -3.70 -22.02
N ILE A 203 21.56 -4.31 -21.06
CA ILE A 203 20.25 -4.94 -21.29
C ILE A 203 19.14 -3.90 -21.08
N PRO A 204 18.29 -3.62 -22.08
CA PRO A 204 17.15 -2.72 -21.89
C PRO A 204 16.18 -3.29 -20.85
N PHE A 205 15.60 -2.43 -20.02
CA PHE A 205 14.65 -2.78 -18.94
C PHE A 205 15.20 -3.56 -17.74
N ILE A 206 16.52 -3.79 -17.64
CA ILE A 206 17.12 -4.54 -16.52
C ILE A 206 16.81 -3.90 -15.17
N GLU A 207 16.87 -2.57 -15.07
CA GLU A 207 16.55 -1.83 -13.84
C GLU A 207 15.10 -2.04 -13.40
N GLY A 208 14.15 -2.07 -14.35
CA GLY A 208 12.74 -2.32 -14.08
C GLY A 208 12.48 -3.75 -13.60
N PHE A 209 13.15 -4.72 -14.20
CA PHE A 209 13.05 -6.14 -13.80
C PHE A 209 13.68 -6.38 -12.42
N CYS A 210 14.87 -5.83 -12.18
CA CYS A 210 15.55 -5.85 -10.89
C CYS A 210 14.70 -5.17 -9.81
N GLY A 211 14.10 -4.01 -10.10
CA GLY A 211 13.17 -3.34 -9.19
C GLY A 211 11.90 -4.16 -8.89
N PHE A 212 11.34 -4.84 -9.90
CA PHE A 212 10.21 -5.76 -9.71
C PHE A 212 10.59 -6.95 -8.83
N LEU A 213 11.73 -7.60 -9.08
CA LEU A 213 12.23 -8.72 -8.27
C LEU A 213 12.52 -8.28 -6.83
N ALA A 214 13.16 -7.13 -6.63
CA ALA A 214 13.37 -6.55 -5.31
C ALA A 214 12.05 -6.35 -4.56
N GLY A 215 11.06 -5.75 -5.23
CA GLY A 215 9.74 -5.55 -4.67
C GLY A 215 8.99 -6.86 -4.38
N ALA A 216 9.14 -7.86 -5.24
CA ALA A 216 8.53 -9.19 -5.07
C ALA A 216 9.15 -9.95 -3.89
N THR A 217 10.48 -9.89 -3.72
CA THR A 217 11.21 -10.50 -2.60
C THR A 217 10.86 -9.83 -1.28
N ALA A 218 10.90 -8.50 -1.23
CA ALA A 218 10.50 -7.74 -0.04
C ALA A 218 9.05 -8.04 0.35
N LYS A 219 8.12 -8.06 -0.62
CA LYS A 219 6.73 -8.49 -0.39
C LYS A 219 6.67 -9.94 0.06
N GLY A 220 7.44 -10.85 -0.50
CA GLY A 220 7.46 -12.26 -0.11
C GLY A 220 7.79 -12.45 1.36
N ILE A 221 8.83 -11.77 1.85
CA ILE A 221 9.26 -11.85 3.25
C ILE A 221 8.24 -11.19 4.20
N THR A 222 7.63 -10.08 3.79
CA THR A 222 6.72 -9.30 4.65
C THR A 222 5.26 -9.70 4.57
N PHE A 223 4.85 -10.47 3.56
CA PHE A 223 3.46 -10.85 3.33
C PHE A 223 2.78 -11.53 4.52
N PRO A 224 3.48 -12.38 5.31
CA PRO A 224 2.88 -12.96 6.51
C PRO A 224 2.42 -11.91 7.53
N LEU A 225 3.18 -10.83 7.71
CA LEU A 225 2.82 -9.73 8.60
C LEU A 225 1.65 -8.92 8.03
N ASP A 226 1.59 -8.74 6.72
CA ASP A 226 0.44 -8.12 6.05
C ASP A 226 -0.85 -8.90 6.30
N THR A 227 -0.83 -10.22 6.11
CA THR A 227 -2.00 -11.08 6.34
C THR A 227 -2.41 -11.08 7.80
N LEU A 228 -1.44 -11.16 8.73
CA LEU A 228 -1.70 -11.09 10.16
C LEU A 228 -2.37 -9.77 10.55
N ARG A 229 -1.80 -8.64 10.10
CA ARG A 229 -2.37 -7.29 10.28
C ARG A 229 -3.83 -7.25 9.85
N LYS A 230 -4.13 -7.69 8.62
CA LYS A 230 -5.50 -7.62 8.06
C LYS A 230 -6.49 -8.45 8.85
N ARG A 231 -6.08 -9.62 9.38
CA ARG A 231 -6.94 -10.40 10.28
C ARG A 231 -7.15 -9.74 11.64
N CYS A 232 -6.08 -9.24 12.27
CA CYS A 232 -6.17 -8.52 13.53
C CYS A 232 -7.15 -7.33 13.46
N GLN A 233 -7.23 -6.65 12.32
CA GLN A 233 -8.17 -5.55 12.09
C GLN A 233 -9.66 -5.94 12.15
N MET A 234 -9.99 -7.22 11.93
CA MET A 234 -11.36 -7.73 11.94
C MET A 234 -11.83 -8.20 13.32
N TYR A 235 -10.92 -8.45 14.27
CA TYR A 235 -11.32 -8.90 15.60
C TYR A 235 -11.87 -7.73 16.42
N PRO A 236 -13.00 -7.91 17.13
CA PRO A 236 -13.51 -6.91 18.06
C PRO A 236 -12.56 -6.76 19.27
N VAL A 237 -12.53 -5.57 19.87
CA VAL A 237 -11.72 -5.33 21.07
C VAL A 237 -12.45 -5.95 22.25
N SER A 238 -12.13 -7.19 22.57
CA SER A 238 -12.62 -7.83 23.79
C SER A 238 -12.11 -7.02 24.98
N HIS A 239 -13.03 -6.33 25.67
CA HIS A 239 -12.72 -5.52 26.84
C HIS A 239 -11.99 -6.41 27.88
N GLY A 240 -10.69 -6.20 28.06
CA GLY A 240 -9.92 -6.80 29.17
C GLY A 240 -8.97 -7.98 28.87
N LYS A 241 -8.66 -8.35 27.62
CA LYS A 241 -7.57 -9.30 27.31
C LYS A 241 -6.46 -8.65 26.49
N ASP A 242 -5.20 -8.97 26.83
CA ASP A 242 -3.99 -8.47 26.18
C ASP A 242 -4.05 -8.55 24.65
N GLN A 243 -4.06 -7.39 23.98
CA GLN A 243 -4.03 -7.31 22.51
C GLN A 243 -2.77 -7.97 21.91
N LEU A 244 -1.67 -8.06 22.68
CA LEU A 244 -0.45 -8.74 22.27
C LEU A 244 -0.63 -10.26 22.24
N ALA A 245 -1.26 -10.81 23.28
CA ALA A 245 -1.66 -12.21 23.31
C ALA A 245 -2.61 -12.51 22.15
N SER A 246 -3.53 -11.59 21.83
CA SER A 246 -4.45 -11.74 20.69
C SER A 246 -3.74 -11.85 19.34
N SER A 247 -2.75 -11.00 19.04
CA SER A 247 -2.04 -11.06 17.73
C SER A 247 -1.23 -12.33 17.57
N PHE A 248 -0.52 -12.77 18.61
CA PHE A 248 0.23 -14.03 18.58
C PHE A 248 -0.70 -15.25 18.54
N THR A 249 -1.83 -15.23 19.27
CA THR A 249 -2.86 -16.26 19.19
C THR A 249 -3.47 -16.35 17.79
N ILE A 250 -3.77 -15.22 17.14
CA ILE A 250 -4.26 -15.19 15.75
C ILE A 250 -3.21 -15.80 14.82
N PHE A 251 -1.93 -15.41 14.95
CA PHE A 251 -0.84 -15.98 14.16
C PHE A 251 -0.73 -17.51 14.32
N LYS A 252 -0.76 -18.00 15.58
CA LYS A 252 -0.73 -19.43 15.89
C LYS A 252 -1.96 -20.16 15.31
N ASN A 253 -3.15 -19.57 15.42
CA ASN A 253 -4.39 -20.13 14.86
C ASN A 253 -4.33 -20.24 13.34
N ILE A 254 -3.77 -19.24 12.64
CA ILE A 254 -3.57 -19.30 11.19
C ILE A 254 -2.68 -20.48 10.82
N ILE A 255 -1.55 -20.66 11.52
CA ILE A 255 -0.62 -21.75 11.22
C ILE A 255 -1.27 -23.12 11.48
N ILE A 256 -1.97 -23.29 12.60
CA ILE A 256 -2.59 -24.56 12.97
C ILE A 256 -3.73 -24.93 12.02
N GLN A 257 -4.61 -23.97 11.68
CA GLN A 257 -5.81 -24.27 10.91
C GLN A 257 -5.59 -24.21 9.40
N GLU A 258 -4.70 -23.35 8.93
CA GLU A 258 -4.50 -23.10 7.50
C GLU A 258 -3.13 -23.53 6.97
N GLY A 259 -2.19 -23.81 7.86
CA GLY A 259 -0.78 -24.02 7.52
C GLY A 259 -0.05 -22.72 7.21
N VAL A 260 1.27 -22.83 6.99
CA VAL A 260 2.16 -21.69 6.67
C VAL A 260 1.72 -20.95 5.41
N PHE A 261 1.21 -21.66 4.40
CA PHE A 261 0.66 -21.04 3.19
C PHE A 261 -0.62 -20.23 3.43
N GLY A 262 -1.21 -20.25 4.63
CA GLY A 262 -2.37 -19.42 4.98
C GLY A 262 -2.01 -17.95 5.09
N LEU A 263 -0.78 -17.70 5.54
CA LEU A 263 -0.19 -16.38 5.63
C LEU A 263 0.05 -15.73 4.26
N TYR A 264 0.09 -16.52 3.18
CA TYR A 264 0.31 -16.07 1.79
C TYR A 264 -0.97 -15.94 0.95
N LYS A 265 -2.16 -16.03 1.56
CA LYS A 265 -3.45 -15.83 0.88
C LYS A 265 -3.49 -14.44 0.22
N GLY A 266 -3.58 -14.40 -1.11
CA GLY A 266 -3.60 -13.14 -1.87
C GLY A 266 -2.23 -12.64 -2.34
N PHE A 267 -1.14 -13.36 -2.08
CA PHE A 267 0.21 -12.98 -2.56
C PHE A 267 0.26 -12.82 -4.08
N GLY A 268 -0.28 -13.79 -4.83
CA GLY A 268 -0.33 -13.72 -6.30
C GLY A 268 -1.07 -12.50 -6.83
N VAL A 269 -2.20 -12.11 -6.21
CA VAL A 269 -2.94 -10.90 -6.57
C VAL A 269 -2.13 -9.63 -6.25
N SER A 270 -1.39 -9.64 -5.14
CA SER A 270 -0.50 -8.55 -4.72
C SER A 270 0.68 -8.33 -5.67
N ILE A 271 1.23 -9.42 -6.25
CA ILE A 271 2.27 -9.36 -7.28
C ILE A 271 1.68 -8.91 -8.61
N LEU A 272 0.58 -9.53 -9.04
CA LEU A 272 -0.13 -9.19 -10.28
C LEU A 272 -0.50 -7.71 -10.35
N LYS A 273 -0.90 -7.11 -9.22
CA LYS A 273 -1.21 -5.68 -9.14
C LYS A 273 -0.01 -4.76 -9.44
N THR A 274 1.22 -5.20 -9.15
CA THR A 274 2.39 -4.32 -9.17
C THR A 274 2.67 -3.79 -10.58
N ALA A 275 2.65 -4.67 -11.59
CA ALA A 275 2.87 -4.30 -12.99
C ALA A 275 1.86 -3.27 -13.55
N PRO A 276 0.53 -3.49 -13.48
CA PRO A 276 -0.44 -2.52 -13.99
C PRO A 276 -0.42 -1.21 -13.19
N THR A 277 -0.17 -1.25 -11.88
CA THR A 277 -0.05 -0.02 -11.07
C THR A 277 1.10 0.84 -11.61
N SER A 278 2.28 0.26 -11.84
CA SER A 278 3.43 0.99 -12.37
C SER A 278 3.19 1.49 -13.79
N ALA A 279 2.61 0.66 -14.67
CA ALA A 279 2.32 1.03 -16.05
C ALA A 279 1.31 2.20 -16.14
N ILE A 280 0.22 2.15 -15.38
CA ILE A 280 -0.80 3.21 -15.37
C ILE A 280 -0.23 4.48 -14.74
N SER A 281 0.54 4.37 -13.66
CA SER A 281 1.16 5.54 -13.02
C SER A 281 2.10 6.27 -13.99
N LEU A 282 2.97 5.54 -14.68
CA LEU A 282 3.90 6.11 -15.65
C LEU A 282 3.17 6.76 -16.83
N PHE A 283 2.19 6.05 -17.41
CA PHE A 283 1.38 6.57 -18.51
C PHE A 283 0.62 7.84 -18.11
N MET A 284 -0.04 7.83 -16.96
CA MET A 284 -0.82 8.97 -16.48
C MET A 284 0.07 10.16 -16.08
N TYR A 285 1.28 9.89 -15.59
CA TYR A 285 2.25 10.93 -15.27
C TYR A 285 2.69 11.68 -16.53
N GLU A 286 3.11 10.95 -17.58
CA GLU A 286 3.46 11.54 -18.88
C GLU A 286 2.29 12.30 -19.51
N TYR A 287 1.09 11.70 -19.48
CA TYR A 287 -0.11 12.32 -20.03
C TYR A 287 -0.43 13.65 -19.34
N THR A 288 -0.37 13.68 -18.02
CA THR A 288 -0.67 14.88 -17.23
C THR A 288 0.37 15.97 -17.46
N LEU A 289 1.66 15.63 -17.50
CA LEU A 289 2.72 16.59 -17.82
C LEU A 289 2.54 17.21 -19.20
N THR A 290 2.23 16.39 -20.21
CA THR A 290 1.99 16.86 -21.58
C THR A 290 0.80 17.82 -21.63
N ALA A 291 -0.27 17.51 -20.90
CA ALA A 291 -1.46 18.37 -20.81
C ALA A 291 -1.17 19.71 -20.11
N LEU A 292 -0.39 19.69 -19.01
CA LEU A 292 0.01 20.90 -18.29
C LEU A 292 0.89 21.80 -19.16
N LYS A 293 1.92 21.24 -19.81
CA LYS A 293 2.81 22.01 -20.70
C LYS A 293 2.08 22.62 -21.89
N LYS A 294 1.13 21.90 -22.48
CA LYS A 294 0.27 22.43 -23.55
C LYS A 294 -0.59 23.60 -23.07
N THR A 295 -1.12 23.51 -21.84
CA THR A 295 -1.93 24.58 -21.24
C THR A 295 -1.10 25.82 -20.94
N ASN A 296 0.10 25.65 -20.38
CA ASN A 296 1.03 26.75 -20.13
C ASN A 296 1.51 27.43 -21.42
N SER A 297 1.76 26.65 -22.48
CA SER A 297 2.17 27.21 -23.78
C SER A 297 1.06 28.06 -24.42
N ASN A 298 -0.21 27.74 -24.17
CA ASN A 298 -1.35 28.50 -24.67
C ASN A 298 -1.67 29.76 -23.85
N LEU A 299 -1.09 29.92 -22.65
CA LEU A 299 -1.27 31.09 -21.78
C LEU A 299 -0.21 32.18 -22.02
N VAL A 300 0.81 31.91 -22.84
CA VAL A 300 1.93 32.84 -23.14
C VAL A 300 1.74 33.52 -24.52
N ILE A 301 0.52 33.49 -25.07
CA ILE A 301 0.16 34.18 -26.32
C ILE A 301 -0.86 35.28 -26.02
#